data_AF-A0A918YU23-F1
#
_entry.id   AF-A0A918YU23-F1
#
_cell.length_a   1.000
_cell.length_b   1.000
_cell.length_c   1.000
_cell.angle_alpha   90.00
_cell.angle_beta   90.00
_cell.angle_gamma   90.00
#
_symmetry.space_group_name_H-M   'P 1'
#
loop_
_entity.id
_entity.type
_entity.pdbx_description
1 polymer ?
#
loop_
_entity_poly.entity_id
_entity_poly.type
_entity_poly.pdbx_seq_one_letter_code
_entity_poly.pdbx_strand_id
1 'polypeptide(L)'
;MALPVREGGRALTSPAKAGPTGGTYRDEGISGSLDAADRPDLKRLMADAAHVPRPFDVVVVNEGRTIGRTGRAFWRWAWALEDMGIFVAIVDADIDSTTVEGRREMRRQADRAEAEYQTIRTRTQSGLQEKAQVEDSPHIGGRPPYGYRIHDKGRKGNSHLVVAEDEAATIRRVFSMMVTENLTLRQIAIRLHAEGIKCRSGVPWSSANLRDRILSRAVLDGEMIFRGDHAQIDANGKPVRGESIAIALPRILTEDQADRLRAAAAERARKSGRRRSAYPLTGRLISLCNTPCTGASNETMAHGRRNYRCNGKFERIPGQRTCDCSYLAADPIEARVWSEVVTLLGNVKGLGTPTPERVDMTGGSQTAHAHRIADLDRQINGMNAAIAAVRVASAKQQQSADALTAATKALREEVELLVEMRAEAAAWLGEIEDFRPRAVNLLEITKLTRDQLAAMTLEEQAEILALLHVKVTVEGPVPLRRTGMKCTVEAWYRAAKLDVPASDLSDDEWRLIAPLLPKGRNGRVRRSVEAIFAKARRGVPWPALRAEYGSTSTASQHFNVWSANGTWERINAVLADVTRVPLPELDLVPPIRIEARIDQRVMLITQESFRTEQ
;
A
#
# COMPACT_ATOMS: atom_id res chain seq x y z
N MET A 1 29.89 -18.59 12.33
CA MET A 1 30.80 -18.36 13.49
C MET A 1 31.83 -17.33 13.06
N ALA A 2 32.16 -16.32 13.86
CA ALA A 2 33.02 -15.20 13.44
C ALA A 2 34.31 -15.16 14.28
N LEU A 3 35.47 -14.96 13.64
CA LEU A 3 36.80 -15.05 14.28
C LEU A 3 37.71 -13.88 13.87
N PRO A 4 38.49 -13.28 14.79
CA PRO A 4 39.52 -12.28 14.49
C PRO A 4 40.89 -12.94 14.20
N VAL A 5 41.70 -12.36 13.30
CA VAL A 5 43.05 -12.86 12.93
C VAL A 5 44.13 -11.86 13.37
N ARG A 6 45.26 -12.34 13.92
CA ARG A 6 46.48 -11.57 14.23
C ARG A 6 47.57 -11.80 13.18
N GLU A 7 48.36 -10.77 12.91
CA GLU A 7 49.41 -10.70 11.88
C GLU A 7 50.59 -11.66 12.11
N GLY A 8 51.03 -12.34 11.03
CA GLY A 8 52.41 -12.82 10.84
C GLY A 8 52.60 -14.34 10.61
N GLY A 9 53.19 -14.70 9.46
CA GLY A 9 54.08 -15.88 9.31
C GLY A 9 53.48 -17.21 8.80
N ARG A 10 54.18 -17.82 7.84
CA ARG A 10 53.87 -19.08 7.11
C ARG A 10 53.73 -20.36 7.96
N ALA A 11 52.91 -21.28 7.42
CA ALA A 11 53.03 -22.75 7.33
C ALA A 11 52.01 -23.61 8.10
N LEU A 12 51.33 -24.44 7.29
CA LEU A 12 50.42 -25.57 7.57
C LEU A 12 50.72 -26.38 8.84
N THR A 13 49.72 -26.52 9.73
CA THR A 13 49.52 -27.71 10.59
C THR A 13 48.03 -27.93 10.89
N SER A 14 47.59 -29.19 10.74
CA SER A 14 46.28 -29.74 11.11
C SER A 14 46.09 -29.83 12.65
N PRO A 15 44.95 -30.35 13.13
CA PRO A 15 43.85 -29.64 13.76
C PRO A 15 44.05 -29.48 15.28
N ALA A 16 44.27 -28.27 15.77
CA ALA A 16 44.34 -28.02 17.21
C ALA A 16 43.59 -26.75 17.61
N LYS A 17 42.42 -26.96 18.24
CA LYS A 17 41.78 -26.11 19.26
C LYS A 17 42.15 -24.61 19.22
N ALA A 18 41.42 -23.82 18.43
CA ALA A 18 41.32 -22.38 18.66
C ALA A 18 40.04 -22.07 19.47
N GLY A 19 40.18 -21.30 20.55
CA GLY A 19 39.19 -21.11 21.62
C GLY A 19 37.95 -20.27 21.28
N PRO A 20 37.01 -20.11 22.24
CA PRO A 20 35.65 -19.65 22.00
C PRO A 20 35.51 -18.14 22.19
N THR A 21 35.57 -17.37 21.11
CA THR A 21 35.02 -15.99 21.08
C THR A 21 34.47 -15.71 19.70
N GLY A 22 33.26 -16.18 19.42
CA GLY A 22 32.53 -15.87 18.19
C GLY A 22 31.03 -16.03 18.39
N GLY A 23 30.26 -14.98 18.09
CA GLY A 23 28.79 -15.03 18.14
C GLY A 23 28.22 -15.99 17.10
N THR A 24 27.18 -16.73 17.47
CA THR A 24 26.41 -17.59 16.55
C THR A 24 25.15 -16.85 16.12
N TYR A 25 24.89 -16.82 14.81
CA TYR A 25 23.69 -16.27 14.19
C TYR A 25 22.95 -17.43 13.51
N ARG A 26 21.69 -17.67 13.89
CA ARG A 26 20.92 -18.86 13.47
C ARG A 26 19.45 -18.53 13.20
N ASP A 27 19.05 -18.60 11.93
CA ASP A 27 17.65 -18.53 11.50
C ASP A 27 17.08 -19.96 11.34
N GLU A 28 16.50 -20.54 12.41
CA GLU A 28 15.87 -21.87 12.32
C GLU A 28 14.48 -21.82 11.66
N GLY A 29 14.22 -22.71 10.71
CA GLY A 29 12.89 -22.88 10.09
C GLY A 29 12.47 -21.79 9.09
N ILE A 30 13.37 -20.87 8.75
CA ILE A 30 13.12 -19.76 7.81
C ILE A 30 13.65 -20.13 6.42
N SER A 31 12.88 -19.83 5.36
CA SER A 31 13.28 -20.19 3.99
C SER A 31 14.51 -19.40 3.56
N GLY A 32 15.53 -20.10 3.06
CA GLY A 32 16.73 -19.48 2.45
C GLY A 32 16.43 -18.64 1.19
N SER A 33 15.20 -18.63 0.68
CA SER A 33 14.81 -17.77 -0.45
C SER A 33 14.43 -16.34 -0.04
N LEU A 34 14.46 -16.00 1.25
CA LEU A 34 14.07 -14.69 1.79
C LEU A 34 15.27 -13.75 1.91
N ASP A 35 15.01 -12.45 1.73
CA ASP A 35 16.02 -11.38 1.85
C ASP A 35 16.50 -11.20 3.30
N ALA A 36 17.67 -10.58 3.46
CA ALA A 36 18.28 -10.31 4.76
C ALA A 36 17.39 -9.51 5.72
N ALA A 37 16.49 -8.67 5.18
CA ALA A 37 15.55 -7.87 5.98
C ALA A 37 14.51 -8.72 6.72
N ASP A 38 14.15 -9.88 6.16
CA ASP A 38 13.12 -10.79 6.68
C ASP A 38 13.74 -11.94 7.50
N ARG A 39 15.06 -11.91 7.71
CA ARG A 39 15.85 -12.89 8.44
C ARG A 39 16.41 -12.25 9.71
N PRO A 40 15.81 -12.51 10.90
CA PRO A 40 16.13 -11.79 12.12
C PRO A 40 17.62 -11.84 12.50
N ASP A 41 18.25 -13.00 12.38
CA ASP A 41 19.65 -13.16 12.79
C ASP A 41 20.65 -12.76 11.69
N LEU A 42 20.27 -12.87 10.41
CA LEU A 42 21.03 -12.27 9.31
C LEU A 42 21.00 -10.72 9.37
N LYS A 43 19.87 -10.14 9.74
CA LYS A 43 19.75 -8.69 9.98
C LYS A 43 20.63 -8.24 11.15
N ARG A 44 20.70 -9.04 12.21
CA ARG A 44 21.58 -8.80 13.36
C ARG A 44 23.06 -8.86 12.94
N LEU A 45 23.44 -9.85 12.14
CA LEU A 45 24.79 -9.95 11.56
C LEU A 45 25.17 -8.70 10.76
N MET A 46 24.28 -8.22 9.89
CA MET A 46 24.54 -7.03 9.08
C MET A 46 24.63 -5.74 9.92
N ALA A 47 23.85 -5.64 11.00
CA ALA A 47 23.94 -4.51 11.92
C ALA A 47 25.25 -4.52 12.71
N ASP A 48 25.68 -5.70 13.18
CA ASP A 48 26.94 -5.87 13.90
C ASP A 48 28.14 -5.58 12.98
N ALA A 49 28.08 -5.98 11.72
CA ALA A 49 29.08 -5.70 10.69
C ALA A 49 29.29 -4.19 10.44
N ALA A 50 28.25 -3.37 10.65
CA ALA A 50 28.29 -1.93 10.43
C ALA A 50 28.82 -1.12 11.63
N HIS A 51 29.10 -1.74 12.78
CA HIS A 51 29.61 -1.04 13.96
C HIS A 51 31.10 -0.66 13.82
N VAL A 52 31.51 0.44 14.46
CA VAL A 52 32.91 0.87 14.56
C VAL A 52 33.28 1.08 16.04
N PRO A 53 34.26 0.34 16.60
CA PRO A 53 35.06 -0.71 15.96
C PRO A 53 34.22 -1.95 15.64
N ARG A 54 34.54 -2.58 14.50
CA ARG A 54 33.82 -3.77 14.01
C ARG A 54 34.09 -4.98 14.92
N PRO A 55 33.06 -5.80 15.24
CA PRO A 55 33.20 -6.94 16.15
C PRO A 55 33.82 -8.18 15.49
N PHE A 56 33.87 -8.25 14.15
CA PHE A 56 34.46 -9.35 13.39
C PHE A 56 34.90 -8.93 11.99
N ASP A 57 35.87 -9.68 11.45
CA ASP A 57 36.40 -9.49 10.09
C ASP A 57 36.08 -10.67 9.16
N VAL A 58 35.58 -11.78 9.71
CA VAL A 58 35.25 -13.01 8.96
C VAL A 58 33.94 -13.60 9.44
N VAL A 59 33.07 -13.99 8.49
CA VAL A 59 31.81 -14.70 8.71
C VAL A 59 31.92 -16.12 8.15
N VAL A 60 31.84 -17.13 9.01
CA VAL A 60 31.89 -18.55 8.61
C VAL A 60 30.49 -19.17 8.52
N VAL A 61 30.18 -19.82 7.40
CA VAL A 61 28.93 -20.51 7.08
C VAL A 61 29.19 -22.03 6.97
N ASN A 62 28.40 -22.86 7.66
CA ASN A 62 28.67 -24.31 7.76
C ASN A 62 28.43 -25.08 6.45
N GLU A 63 27.31 -24.84 5.76
CA GLU A 63 26.96 -25.57 4.55
C GLU A 63 26.49 -24.61 3.45
N GLY A 64 26.83 -24.91 2.20
CA GLY A 64 26.29 -24.24 1.02
C GLY A 64 24.76 -24.30 0.90
N ARG A 65 24.10 -25.14 1.70
CA ARG A 65 22.63 -25.26 1.79
C ARG A 65 21.98 -24.38 2.86
N THR A 66 22.75 -23.87 3.83
CA THR A 66 22.29 -22.81 4.78
C THR A 66 22.30 -21.43 4.12
N ILE A 67 23.03 -21.34 3.02
CA ILE A 67 23.07 -20.26 2.05
C ILE A 67 21.77 -20.30 1.26
N GLY A 68 21.22 -19.13 0.93
CA GLY A 68 19.89 -19.06 0.37
C GLY A 68 19.66 -19.99 -0.83
N ARG A 69 18.43 -20.49 -0.99
CA ARG A 69 18.03 -21.40 -2.09
C ARG A 69 18.04 -20.74 -3.48
N THR A 70 18.68 -19.59 -3.61
CA THR A 70 18.75 -18.72 -4.79
C THR A 70 20.09 -17.99 -4.70
N GLY A 71 20.99 -18.15 -5.69
CA GLY A 71 22.31 -17.50 -5.71
C GLY A 71 22.23 -15.98 -5.45
N ARG A 72 21.16 -15.35 -5.96
CA ARG A 72 20.78 -13.95 -5.75
C ARG A 72 20.71 -13.50 -4.29
N ALA A 73 20.19 -14.32 -3.39
CA ALA A 73 20.03 -13.96 -1.97
C ALA A 73 21.36 -14.04 -1.21
N PHE A 74 22.31 -14.86 -1.67
CA PHE A 74 23.64 -14.99 -1.10
C PHE A 74 24.53 -13.80 -1.42
N TRP A 75 24.63 -13.46 -2.71
CA TRP A 75 25.54 -12.42 -3.18
C TRP A 75 25.20 -11.04 -2.61
N ARG A 76 23.92 -10.73 -2.37
CA ARG A 76 23.50 -9.42 -1.83
C ARG A 76 24.14 -9.07 -0.49
N TRP A 77 24.12 -9.99 0.47
CA TRP A 77 24.71 -9.71 1.79
C TRP A 77 26.21 -10.04 1.81
N ALA A 78 26.68 -11.02 1.01
CA ALA A 78 28.10 -11.30 0.89
C ALA A 78 28.86 -10.09 0.29
N TRP A 79 28.35 -9.48 -0.79
CA TRP A 79 28.93 -8.26 -1.35
C TRP A 79 28.81 -7.07 -0.41
N ALA A 80 27.69 -6.91 0.30
CA ALA A 80 27.55 -5.85 1.28
C ALA A 80 28.58 -5.98 2.43
N LEU A 81 28.91 -7.20 2.85
CA LEU A 81 29.98 -7.45 3.82
C LEU A 81 31.37 -7.21 3.21
N GLU A 82 31.62 -7.64 1.97
CA GLU A 82 32.89 -7.38 1.28
C GLU A 82 33.14 -5.88 1.06
N ASP A 83 32.10 -5.13 0.71
CA ASP A 83 32.17 -3.67 0.54
C ASP A 83 32.44 -2.97 1.89
N MET A 84 32.11 -3.63 3.03
CA MET A 84 32.51 -3.22 4.38
C MET A 84 33.90 -3.74 4.79
N GLY A 85 34.55 -4.56 3.96
CA GLY A 85 35.84 -5.19 4.21
C GLY A 85 35.78 -6.40 5.14
N ILE A 86 34.64 -7.10 5.18
CA ILE A 86 34.41 -8.31 5.99
C ILE A 86 34.35 -9.52 5.05
N PHE A 87 35.12 -10.57 5.35
CA PHE A 87 35.24 -11.77 4.53
C PHE A 87 34.19 -12.83 4.87
N VAL A 88 33.83 -13.69 3.91
CA VAL A 88 32.90 -14.80 4.10
C VAL A 88 33.59 -16.14 3.77
N ALA A 89 33.50 -17.13 4.64
CA ALA A 89 34.11 -18.47 4.49
C ALA A 89 33.08 -19.60 4.63
N ILE A 90 33.23 -20.71 3.89
CA ILE A 90 32.31 -21.87 3.92
C ILE A 90 33.06 -23.14 4.35
N VAL A 91 32.50 -23.90 5.29
CA VAL A 91 33.19 -25.04 5.95
C VAL A 91 33.15 -26.34 5.14
N ASP A 92 32.08 -26.62 4.39
CA ASP A 92 31.78 -27.96 3.85
C ASP A 92 32.69 -28.47 2.70
N ALA A 93 33.71 -27.71 2.28
CA ALA A 93 34.52 -28.08 1.12
C ALA A 93 36.04 -27.79 1.22
N ASP A 94 36.57 -27.44 2.40
CA ASP A 94 37.98 -27.03 2.56
C ASP A 94 38.37 -25.90 1.55
N ILE A 95 37.43 -24.97 1.33
CA ILE A 95 37.56 -23.89 0.37
C ILE A 95 38.01 -22.62 1.09
N ASP A 96 39.25 -22.22 0.87
CA ASP A 96 39.79 -20.96 1.36
C ASP A 96 39.38 -19.79 0.45
N SER A 97 38.34 -19.05 0.85
CA SER A 97 37.85 -17.87 0.14
C SER A 97 38.79 -16.66 0.19
N THR A 98 39.89 -16.71 0.96
CA THR A 98 40.93 -15.69 0.92
C THR A 98 41.81 -15.83 -0.35
N THR A 99 41.78 -17.00 -0.99
CA THR A 99 42.51 -17.28 -2.24
C THR A 99 41.63 -17.03 -3.48
N VAL A 100 42.26 -16.72 -4.62
CA VAL A 100 41.54 -16.60 -5.91
C VAL A 100 40.91 -17.93 -6.31
N GLU A 101 41.58 -19.04 -6.00
CA GLU A 101 41.21 -20.38 -6.44
C GLU A 101 40.12 -20.99 -5.55
N GLY A 102 40.13 -20.72 -4.24
CA GLY A 102 39.01 -21.05 -3.38
C GLY A 102 37.77 -20.21 -3.71
N ARG A 103 37.90 -18.93 -4.06
CA ARG A 103 36.77 -18.13 -4.59
C ARG A 103 36.22 -18.69 -5.90
N ARG A 104 37.08 -19.23 -6.78
CA ARG A 104 36.64 -19.91 -8.00
C ARG A 104 35.91 -21.22 -7.71
N GLU A 105 36.40 -22.03 -6.77
CA GLU A 105 35.73 -23.29 -6.44
C GLU A 105 34.41 -23.08 -5.69
N MET A 106 34.35 -22.07 -4.81
CA MET A 106 33.11 -21.63 -4.17
C MET A 106 32.05 -21.23 -5.20
N ARG A 107 32.45 -20.49 -6.24
CA ARG A 107 31.57 -20.14 -7.37
C ARG A 107 31.07 -21.41 -8.06
N ARG A 108 31.96 -22.28 -8.53
CA ARG A 108 31.57 -23.53 -9.20
C ARG A 108 30.61 -24.41 -8.39
N GLN A 109 30.76 -24.48 -7.07
CA GLN A 109 29.86 -25.27 -6.24
C GLN A 109 28.48 -24.64 -6.11
N ALA A 110 28.40 -23.31 -5.98
CA ALA A 110 27.14 -22.59 -6.03
C ALA A 110 26.45 -22.82 -7.40
N ASP A 111 27.23 -22.75 -8.48
CA ASP A 111 26.74 -22.91 -9.85
C ASP A 111 26.24 -24.33 -10.10
N ARG A 112 26.92 -25.36 -9.58
CA ARG A 112 26.46 -26.76 -9.67
C ARG A 112 25.16 -26.97 -8.90
N ALA A 113 25.04 -26.41 -7.70
CA ALA A 113 23.81 -26.51 -6.91
C ALA A 113 22.65 -25.77 -7.59
N GLU A 114 22.93 -24.62 -8.20
CA GLU A 114 21.99 -23.86 -9.02
C GLU A 114 21.58 -24.66 -10.26
N ALA A 115 22.53 -25.23 -11.02
CA ALA A 115 22.26 -26.04 -12.20
C ALA A 115 21.42 -27.29 -11.89
N GLU A 116 21.70 -27.98 -10.77
CA GLU A 116 20.89 -29.13 -10.32
C GLU A 116 19.47 -28.70 -9.96
N TYR A 117 19.32 -27.59 -9.22
CA TYR A 117 18.02 -27.02 -8.89
C TYR A 117 17.24 -26.59 -10.13
N GLN A 118 17.89 -25.90 -11.09
CA GLN A 118 17.30 -25.49 -12.35
C GLN A 118 16.87 -26.72 -13.18
N THR A 119 17.67 -27.79 -13.19
CA THR A 119 17.32 -29.05 -13.85
C THR A 119 16.08 -29.71 -13.23
N ILE A 120 16.03 -29.83 -11.89
CA ILE A 120 14.86 -30.36 -11.18
C ILE A 120 13.63 -29.50 -11.44
N ARG A 121 13.80 -28.18 -11.40
CA ARG A 121 12.75 -27.18 -11.64
C ARG A 121 12.22 -27.30 -13.06
N THR A 122 13.08 -27.29 -14.07
CA THR A 122 12.72 -27.44 -15.49
C THR A 122 11.99 -28.75 -15.72
N ARG A 123 12.50 -29.88 -15.25
CA ARG A 123 11.82 -31.19 -15.36
C ARG A 123 10.42 -31.17 -14.74
N THR A 124 10.28 -30.53 -13.58
CA THR A 124 8.99 -30.39 -12.90
C THR A 124 8.04 -29.46 -13.68
N GLN A 125 8.56 -28.34 -14.21
CA GLN A 125 7.77 -27.39 -14.99
C GLN A 125 7.31 -27.99 -16.33
N SER A 126 8.14 -28.77 -17.00
CA SER A 126 7.80 -29.49 -18.23
C SER A 126 6.74 -30.55 -17.97
N GLY A 127 6.90 -31.38 -16.93
CA GLY A 127 5.90 -32.39 -16.57
C GLY A 127 4.54 -31.79 -16.17
N LEU A 128 4.52 -30.60 -15.56
CA LEU A 128 3.28 -29.87 -15.28
C LEU A 128 2.65 -29.28 -16.54
N GLN A 129 3.46 -28.80 -17.50
CA GLN A 129 2.98 -28.28 -18.78
C GLN A 129 2.34 -29.37 -19.62
N GLU A 130 3.02 -30.51 -19.79
CA GLU A 130 2.47 -31.68 -20.49
C GLU A 130 1.16 -32.14 -19.84
N LYS A 131 1.12 -32.18 -18.51
CA LYS A 131 -0.09 -32.54 -17.78
C LYS A 131 -1.23 -31.54 -18.00
N ALA A 132 -0.96 -30.25 -18.14
CA ALA A 132 -1.97 -29.23 -18.39
C ALA A 132 -2.60 -29.31 -19.79
N GLN A 133 -1.93 -29.98 -20.74
CA GLN A 133 -2.40 -30.14 -22.13
C GLN A 133 -3.31 -31.36 -22.34
N VAL A 134 -3.51 -32.20 -21.31
CA VAL A 134 -4.38 -33.37 -21.39
C VAL A 134 -5.85 -32.96 -21.38
N GLU A 135 -6.67 -33.56 -22.25
CA GLU A 135 -8.07 -33.13 -22.51
C GLU A 135 -9.10 -33.46 -21.40
N ASP A 136 -8.72 -34.05 -20.26
CA ASP A 136 -9.66 -34.52 -19.22
C ASP A 136 -9.54 -33.75 -17.90
N SER A 137 -9.63 -32.42 -17.94
CA SER A 137 -9.59 -31.54 -16.74
C SER A 137 -8.47 -31.90 -15.73
N PRO A 138 -7.21 -32.05 -16.17
CA PRO A 138 -6.13 -32.62 -15.38
C PRO A 138 -5.84 -31.81 -14.11
N HIS A 139 -5.60 -32.50 -13.00
CA HIS A 139 -5.19 -31.85 -11.76
C HIS A 139 -3.69 -31.49 -11.80
N ILE A 140 -3.40 -30.22 -12.06
CA ILE A 140 -2.05 -29.63 -12.16
C ILE A 140 -1.43 -29.23 -10.80
N GLY A 141 -1.97 -29.75 -9.69
CA GLY A 141 -1.54 -29.41 -8.33
C GLY A 141 -2.29 -28.21 -7.75
N GLY A 142 -2.08 -27.95 -6.45
CA GLY A 142 -2.75 -26.86 -5.72
C GLY A 142 -4.17 -27.19 -5.25
N ARG A 143 -4.92 -26.16 -4.85
CA ARG A 143 -6.31 -26.31 -4.40
C ARG A 143 -7.26 -26.13 -5.60
N PRO A 144 -8.23 -27.02 -5.82
CA PRO A 144 -9.16 -26.88 -6.94
C PRO A 144 -10.10 -25.68 -6.74
N PRO A 145 -10.59 -25.04 -7.81
CA PRO A 145 -11.60 -23.98 -7.72
C PRO A 145 -12.84 -24.43 -6.94
N TYR A 146 -13.57 -23.48 -6.37
CA TYR A 146 -14.85 -23.76 -5.69
C TYR A 146 -15.88 -24.27 -6.70
N GLY A 147 -16.61 -25.33 -6.37
CA GLY A 147 -17.47 -26.08 -7.31
C GLY A 147 -16.83 -27.35 -7.86
N TYR A 148 -15.52 -27.56 -7.63
CA TYR A 148 -14.76 -28.69 -8.17
C TYR A 148 -13.94 -29.41 -7.09
N ARG A 149 -13.79 -30.73 -7.23
CA ARG A 149 -12.97 -31.57 -6.36
C ARG A 149 -12.02 -32.44 -7.18
N ILE A 150 -10.99 -32.95 -6.52
CA ILE A 150 -9.98 -33.81 -7.15
C ILE A 150 -10.49 -35.25 -7.12
N HIS A 151 -10.59 -35.89 -8.28
CA HIS A 151 -10.76 -37.33 -8.42
C HIS A 151 -9.40 -38.03 -8.54
N ASP A 152 -9.33 -39.31 -8.16
CA ASP A 152 -8.11 -40.16 -8.19
C ASP A 152 -6.85 -39.51 -7.56
N LYS A 153 -7.04 -38.79 -6.45
CA LYS A 153 -5.96 -38.09 -5.75
C LYS A 153 -4.82 -39.04 -5.39
N GLY A 154 -3.60 -38.73 -5.83
CA GLY A 154 -2.39 -39.49 -5.50
C GLY A 154 -2.03 -40.59 -6.51
N ARG A 155 -2.88 -40.87 -7.51
CA ARG A 155 -2.51 -41.77 -8.62
C ARG A 155 -1.76 -40.96 -9.69
N LYS A 156 -0.49 -41.31 -9.94
CA LYS A 156 0.32 -40.68 -10.99
C LYS A 156 -0.41 -40.81 -12.33
N GLY A 157 -0.58 -39.70 -13.04
CA GLY A 157 -1.22 -39.65 -14.37
C GLY A 157 -2.74 -39.46 -14.38
N ASN A 158 -3.48 -39.93 -13.37
CA ASN A 158 -4.95 -40.05 -13.49
C ASN A 158 -5.77 -39.02 -12.69
N SER A 159 -5.12 -38.18 -11.89
CA SER A 159 -5.84 -37.20 -11.08
C SER A 159 -6.38 -36.06 -11.95
N HIS A 160 -7.71 -35.90 -11.95
CA HIS A 160 -8.47 -34.90 -12.71
C HIS A 160 -9.52 -34.21 -11.83
N LEU A 161 -10.07 -33.11 -12.32
CA LEU A 161 -11.07 -32.29 -11.64
C LEU A 161 -12.48 -32.70 -12.07
N VAL A 162 -13.34 -32.94 -11.08
CA VAL A 162 -14.76 -33.26 -11.28
C VAL A 162 -15.64 -32.30 -10.49
N VAL A 163 -16.89 -32.16 -10.92
CA VAL A 163 -17.86 -31.31 -10.22
C VAL A 163 -18.11 -31.83 -8.80
N ALA A 164 -18.00 -30.93 -7.83
CA ALA A 164 -18.40 -31.16 -6.44
C ALA A 164 -19.86 -30.74 -6.31
N GLU A 165 -20.79 -31.69 -6.30
CA GLU A 165 -22.23 -31.41 -6.45
C GLU A 165 -22.79 -30.60 -5.27
N ASP A 166 -22.23 -30.76 -4.08
CA ASP A 166 -22.53 -29.96 -2.89
C ASP A 166 -22.17 -28.46 -3.07
N GLU A 167 -21.00 -28.18 -3.62
CA GLU A 167 -20.57 -26.81 -3.90
C GLU A 167 -21.23 -26.23 -5.16
N ALA A 168 -21.44 -27.07 -6.17
CA ALA A 168 -22.15 -26.73 -7.40
C ALA A 168 -23.61 -26.35 -7.12
N ALA A 169 -24.30 -27.05 -6.22
CA ALA A 169 -25.63 -26.69 -5.76
C ALA A 169 -25.65 -25.29 -5.13
N THR A 170 -24.62 -24.93 -4.36
CA THR A 170 -24.47 -23.58 -3.80
C THR A 170 -24.31 -22.53 -4.91
N ILE A 171 -23.50 -22.81 -5.94
CA ILE A 171 -23.30 -21.91 -7.09
C ILE A 171 -24.62 -21.69 -7.85
N ARG A 172 -25.35 -22.76 -8.17
CA ARG A 172 -26.65 -22.68 -8.86
C ARG A 172 -27.69 -21.91 -8.04
N ARG A 173 -27.66 -22.05 -6.71
CA ARG A 173 -28.53 -21.29 -5.81
C ARG A 173 -28.19 -19.80 -5.78
N VAL A 174 -26.89 -19.46 -5.76
CA VAL A 174 -26.43 -18.07 -5.84
C VAL A 174 -26.81 -17.44 -7.18
N PHE A 175 -26.70 -18.19 -8.28
CA PHE A 175 -27.20 -17.77 -9.59
C PHE A 175 -28.70 -17.41 -9.53
N SER A 176 -29.55 -18.31 -9.00
CA SER A 176 -30.99 -18.06 -8.86
C SER A 176 -31.27 -16.80 -8.03
N MET A 177 -30.59 -16.64 -6.88
CA MET A 177 -30.77 -15.46 -6.04
C MET A 177 -30.32 -14.16 -6.72
N MET A 178 -29.23 -14.18 -7.51
CA MET A 178 -28.72 -12.99 -8.20
C MET A 178 -29.54 -12.60 -9.41
N VAL A 179 -29.99 -13.58 -10.20
CA VAL A 179 -30.61 -13.37 -11.52
C VAL A 179 -32.13 -13.35 -11.43
N THR A 180 -32.73 -14.28 -10.66
CA THR A 180 -34.18 -14.40 -10.52
C THR A 180 -34.72 -13.51 -9.41
N GLU A 181 -34.12 -13.56 -8.22
CA GLU A 181 -34.57 -12.79 -7.06
C GLU A 181 -33.94 -11.38 -6.99
N ASN A 182 -33.03 -11.06 -7.90
CA ASN A 182 -32.32 -9.78 -7.99
C ASN A 182 -31.58 -9.37 -6.69
N LEU A 183 -31.18 -10.32 -5.86
CA LEU A 183 -30.46 -10.06 -4.61
C LEU A 183 -29.02 -9.63 -4.84
N THR A 184 -28.52 -8.75 -3.97
CA THR A 184 -27.10 -8.36 -3.93
C THR A 184 -26.24 -9.46 -3.32
N LEU A 185 -24.96 -9.54 -3.69
CA LEU A 185 -24.00 -10.49 -3.10
C LEU A 185 -23.92 -10.40 -1.57
N ARG A 186 -24.17 -9.23 -0.99
CA ARG A 186 -24.26 -9.06 0.47
C ARG A 186 -25.50 -9.72 1.04
N GLN A 187 -26.68 -9.49 0.45
CA GLN A 187 -27.93 -10.14 0.88
C GLN A 187 -27.83 -11.67 0.74
N ILE A 188 -27.19 -12.15 -0.33
CA ILE A 188 -26.95 -13.57 -0.54
C ILE A 188 -26.01 -14.14 0.52
N ALA A 189 -24.90 -13.46 0.82
CA ALA A 189 -23.99 -13.88 1.89
C ALA A 189 -24.71 -13.95 3.27
N ILE A 190 -25.58 -12.99 3.58
CA ILE A 190 -26.42 -13.00 4.79
C ILE A 190 -27.34 -14.22 4.81
N ARG A 191 -28.03 -14.50 3.70
CA ARG A 191 -28.95 -15.64 3.59
C ARG A 191 -28.20 -16.98 3.72
N LEU A 192 -27.10 -17.16 3.00
CA LEU A 192 -26.27 -18.37 3.10
C LEU A 192 -25.75 -18.57 4.53
N HIS A 193 -25.36 -17.49 5.22
CA HIS A 193 -24.92 -17.55 6.61
C HIS A 193 -26.05 -17.97 7.55
N ALA A 194 -27.26 -17.40 7.39
CA ALA A 194 -28.44 -17.77 8.19
C ALA A 194 -28.84 -19.24 8.01
N GLU A 195 -28.58 -19.80 6.82
CA GLU A 195 -28.81 -21.22 6.51
C GLU A 195 -27.68 -22.14 6.97
N GLY A 196 -26.61 -21.61 7.59
CA GLY A 196 -25.46 -22.38 8.04
C GLY A 196 -24.53 -22.87 6.93
N ILE A 197 -24.73 -22.42 5.68
CA ILE A 197 -23.88 -22.77 4.54
C ILE A 197 -22.58 -21.97 4.62
N LYS A 198 -21.44 -22.66 4.62
CA LYS A 198 -20.10 -22.06 4.74
C LYS A 198 -19.25 -22.35 3.50
N CYS A 199 -18.16 -21.61 3.33
CA CYS A 199 -17.17 -21.94 2.30
C CYS A 199 -16.47 -23.28 2.62
N ARG A 200 -15.81 -23.88 1.63
CA ARG A 200 -14.98 -25.09 1.79
C ARG A 200 -14.00 -25.05 2.96
N SER A 201 -13.45 -23.87 3.27
CA SER A 201 -12.50 -23.66 4.38
C SER A 201 -13.16 -23.52 5.76
N GLY A 202 -14.48 -23.65 5.86
CA GLY A 202 -15.24 -23.42 7.10
C GLY A 202 -15.47 -21.94 7.45
N VAL A 203 -15.01 -21.02 6.60
CA VAL A 203 -15.20 -19.56 6.78
C VAL A 203 -16.60 -19.16 6.30
N PRO A 204 -17.29 -18.24 6.98
CA PRO A 204 -18.57 -17.70 6.51
C PRO A 204 -18.48 -16.96 5.17
N TRP A 205 -19.61 -16.89 4.47
CA TRP A 205 -19.72 -16.10 3.24
C TRP A 205 -19.67 -14.58 3.53
N SER A 206 -18.88 -13.87 2.74
CA SER A 206 -18.84 -12.41 2.66
C SER A 206 -19.12 -11.99 1.22
N SER A 207 -19.54 -10.75 1.00
CA SER A 207 -19.80 -10.27 -0.37
C SER A 207 -18.56 -10.36 -1.27
N ALA A 208 -17.35 -10.19 -0.71
CA ALA A 208 -16.09 -10.27 -1.46
C ALA A 208 -15.75 -11.73 -1.81
N ASN A 209 -15.67 -12.62 -0.82
CA ASN A 209 -15.28 -14.00 -1.07
C ASN A 209 -16.30 -14.79 -1.93
N LEU A 210 -17.58 -14.36 -1.89
CA LEU A 210 -18.65 -14.86 -2.75
C LEU A 210 -18.48 -14.36 -4.18
N ARG A 211 -18.19 -13.06 -4.36
CA ARG A 211 -17.90 -12.47 -5.68
C ARG A 211 -16.76 -13.21 -6.37
N ASP A 212 -15.65 -13.39 -5.67
CA ASP A 212 -14.42 -13.96 -6.24
C ASP A 212 -14.63 -15.41 -6.73
N ARG A 213 -15.53 -16.16 -6.09
CA ARG A 213 -15.85 -17.55 -6.48
C ARG A 213 -16.89 -17.60 -7.59
N ILE A 214 -17.96 -16.83 -7.46
CA ILE A 214 -19.12 -16.87 -8.37
C ILE A 214 -18.81 -16.23 -9.71
N LEU A 215 -17.97 -15.20 -9.74
CA LEU A 215 -17.52 -14.55 -10.97
C LEU A 215 -16.15 -15.05 -11.45
N SER A 216 -15.72 -16.22 -10.98
CA SER A 216 -14.47 -16.84 -11.43
C SER A 216 -14.63 -17.43 -12.83
N ARG A 217 -13.52 -17.51 -13.58
CA ARG A 217 -13.48 -18.19 -14.89
C ARG A 217 -13.96 -19.65 -14.81
N ALA A 218 -13.67 -20.33 -13.70
CA ALA A 218 -14.10 -21.72 -13.49
C ALA A 218 -15.64 -21.88 -13.44
N VAL A 219 -16.36 -20.86 -13.01
CA VAL A 219 -17.84 -20.87 -12.92
C VAL A 219 -18.48 -20.28 -14.17
N LEU A 220 -17.95 -19.17 -14.69
CA LEU A 220 -18.51 -18.47 -15.84
C LEU A 220 -18.12 -19.12 -17.17
N ASP A 221 -16.82 -19.41 -17.33
CA ASP A 221 -16.26 -19.84 -18.61
C ASP A 221 -16.10 -21.37 -18.65
N GLY A 222 -16.16 -22.04 -17.50
CA GLY A 222 -15.92 -23.48 -17.40
C GLY A 222 -14.46 -23.84 -17.61
N GLU A 223 -13.55 -22.94 -17.22
CA GLU A 223 -12.12 -23.10 -17.48
C GLU A 223 -11.28 -22.63 -16.29
N MET A 224 -10.10 -23.22 -16.12
CA MET A 224 -9.06 -22.66 -15.24
C MET A 224 -7.78 -22.40 -16.01
N ILE A 225 -7.07 -21.33 -15.68
CA ILE A 225 -5.80 -21.04 -16.33
C ILE A 225 -4.65 -21.64 -15.52
N PHE A 226 -3.88 -22.52 -16.17
CA PHE A 226 -2.55 -22.86 -15.72
C PHE A 226 -1.60 -21.71 -16.07
N ARG A 227 -0.88 -21.18 -15.06
CA ARG A 227 0.04 -20.03 -15.21
C ARG A 227 -0.66 -18.79 -15.77
N GLY A 228 -1.69 -18.31 -15.07
CA GLY A 228 -2.47 -17.10 -15.44
C GLY A 228 -1.78 -15.79 -15.09
N ASP A 229 -2.54 -14.80 -14.59
CA ASP A 229 -2.12 -13.39 -14.43
C ASP A 229 -0.90 -13.15 -13.51
N HIS A 230 -0.48 -14.15 -12.73
CA HIS A 230 0.73 -14.11 -11.88
C HIS A 230 1.90 -14.91 -12.46
N ALA A 231 1.82 -15.32 -13.73
CA ALA A 231 2.95 -15.92 -14.42
C ALA A 231 4.10 -14.91 -14.48
N GLN A 232 5.29 -15.38 -14.13
CA GLN A 232 6.50 -14.59 -14.27
C GLN A 232 6.74 -14.35 -15.77
N ILE A 233 6.73 -13.08 -16.18
CA ILE A 233 7.00 -12.65 -17.54
C ILE A 233 8.44 -12.16 -17.67
N ASP A 234 9.05 -12.41 -18.83
CA ASP A 234 10.36 -11.86 -19.17
C ASP A 234 10.25 -10.40 -19.65
N ALA A 235 11.39 -9.76 -19.94
CA ALA A 235 11.45 -8.39 -20.43
C ALA A 235 10.71 -8.18 -21.78
N ASN A 236 10.40 -9.25 -22.51
CA ASN A 236 9.68 -9.24 -23.78
C ASN A 236 8.19 -9.57 -23.62
N GLY A 237 7.70 -9.70 -22.37
CA GLY A 237 6.32 -10.02 -22.05
C GLY A 237 5.94 -11.50 -22.23
N LYS A 238 6.91 -12.39 -22.44
CA LYS A 238 6.66 -13.84 -22.61
C LYS A 238 6.73 -14.57 -21.25
N PRO A 239 5.85 -15.57 -21.00
CA PRO A 239 5.92 -16.36 -19.78
C PRO A 239 7.24 -17.14 -19.64
N VAL A 240 8.00 -16.87 -18.57
CA VAL A 240 9.32 -17.46 -18.28
C VAL A 240 9.24 -18.96 -18.04
N ARG A 241 8.12 -19.46 -17.50
CA ARG A 241 8.00 -20.85 -17.04
C ARG A 241 7.25 -21.76 -18.01
N GLY A 242 6.95 -21.29 -19.21
CA GLY A 242 6.12 -21.98 -20.21
C GLY A 242 4.75 -21.31 -20.38
N GLU A 243 4.10 -21.58 -21.51
CA GLU A 243 2.87 -20.90 -21.93
C GLU A 243 1.70 -21.11 -20.97
N SER A 244 0.87 -20.08 -20.85
CA SER A 244 -0.39 -20.12 -20.12
C SER A 244 -1.39 -20.99 -20.89
N ILE A 245 -1.95 -22.01 -20.24
CA ILE A 245 -2.92 -22.92 -20.86
C ILE A 245 -4.27 -22.76 -20.17
N ALA A 246 -5.34 -22.64 -20.97
CA ALA A 246 -6.71 -22.77 -20.49
C ALA A 246 -7.07 -24.26 -20.40
N ILE A 247 -7.30 -24.75 -19.18
CA ILE A 247 -7.75 -26.10 -18.92
C ILE A 247 -9.28 -26.08 -18.87
N ALA A 248 -9.91 -26.79 -19.81
CA ALA A 248 -11.36 -26.97 -19.81
C ALA A 248 -11.80 -27.75 -18.55
N LEU A 249 -12.90 -27.31 -17.96
CA LEU A 249 -13.55 -27.91 -16.79
C LEU A 249 -15.01 -28.25 -17.12
N PRO A 250 -15.61 -29.27 -16.48
CA PRO A 250 -17.03 -29.55 -16.67
C PRO A 250 -17.89 -28.39 -16.17
N ARG A 251 -18.69 -27.79 -17.06
CA ARG A 251 -19.51 -26.61 -16.74
C ARG A 251 -20.52 -26.87 -15.62
N ILE A 252 -20.50 -26.02 -14.59
CA ILE A 252 -21.49 -26.03 -13.49
C ILE A 252 -22.78 -25.29 -13.89
N LEU A 253 -22.62 -24.19 -14.63
CA LEU A 253 -23.68 -23.37 -15.21
C LEU A 253 -23.65 -23.54 -16.73
N THR A 254 -24.83 -23.54 -17.36
CA THR A 254 -24.90 -23.46 -18.83
C THR A 254 -24.34 -22.12 -19.32
N GLU A 255 -23.98 -22.03 -20.59
CA GLU A 255 -23.47 -20.78 -21.19
C GLU A 255 -24.46 -19.62 -21.02
N ASP A 256 -25.76 -19.86 -21.27
CA ASP A 256 -26.83 -18.87 -21.01
C ASP A 256 -26.86 -18.42 -19.54
N GLN A 257 -26.75 -19.34 -18.59
CA GLN A 257 -26.75 -19.01 -17.16
C GLN A 257 -25.51 -18.17 -16.79
N ALA A 258 -24.34 -18.52 -17.31
CA ALA A 258 -23.12 -17.74 -17.09
C ALA A 258 -23.22 -16.32 -17.67
N ASP A 259 -23.79 -16.17 -18.87
CA ASP A 259 -23.98 -14.87 -19.51
C ASP A 259 -24.97 -14.00 -18.75
N ARG A 260 -26.09 -14.57 -18.30
CA ARG A 260 -27.07 -13.87 -17.45
C ARG A 260 -26.47 -13.45 -16.12
N LEU A 261 -25.61 -14.28 -15.52
CA LEU A 261 -24.89 -13.94 -14.29
C LEU A 261 -23.91 -12.78 -14.52
N ARG A 262 -23.15 -12.82 -15.62
CA ARG A 262 -22.18 -11.77 -16.01
C ARG A 262 -22.91 -10.44 -16.26
N ALA A 263 -24.03 -10.47 -16.99
CA ALA A 263 -24.88 -9.31 -17.22
C ALA A 263 -25.46 -8.73 -15.92
N ALA A 264 -25.99 -9.59 -15.03
CA ALA A 264 -26.53 -9.17 -13.74
C ALA A 264 -25.47 -8.57 -12.81
N ALA A 265 -24.21 -9.00 -12.90
CA ALA A 265 -23.09 -8.41 -12.17
C ALA A 265 -22.64 -7.07 -12.78
N ALA A 266 -22.54 -7.00 -14.11
CA ALA A 266 -22.13 -5.79 -14.85
C ALA A 266 -23.13 -4.64 -14.68
N GLU A 267 -24.43 -4.91 -14.80
CA GLU A 267 -25.47 -3.88 -14.64
C GLU A 267 -25.46 -3.24 -13.25
N ARG A 268 -25.20 -4.05 -12.20
CA ARG A 268 -25.04 -3.55 -10.84
C ARG A 268 -23.75 -2.75 -10.67
N ALA A 269 -22.65 -3.19 -11.27
CA ALA A 269 -21.40 -2.44 -11.26
C ALA A 269 -21.57 -1.06 -11.91
N ARG A 270 -22.25 -1.00 -13.07
CA ARG A 270 -22.60 0.23 -13.78
C ARG A 270 -23.42 1.19 -12.93
N LYS A 271 -24.48 0.68 -12.27
CA LYS A 271 -25.31 1.47 -11.34
C LYS A 271 -24.50 2.03 -10.17
N SER A 272 -23.52 1.27 -9.66
CA SER A 272 -22.64 1.69 -8.56
C SER A 272 -21.52 2.66 -8.97
N GLY A 273 -21.11 2.66 -10.24
CA GLY A 273 -20.03 3.51 -10.76
C GLY A 273 -20.48 4.93 -11.11
N ARG A 274 -21.76 5.12 -11.44
CA ARG A 274 -22.32 6.38 -11.96
C ARG A 274 -22.44 7.52 -10.91
N ARG A 275 -21.96 7.32 -9.67
CA ARG A 275 -22.15 8.23 -8.50
C ARG A 275 -20.99 8.25 -7.49
N ARG A 276 -19.74 8.00 -7.90
CA ARG A 276 -18.61 8.07 -6.96
C ARG A 276 -17.98 9.46 -6.93
N SER A 277 -18.23 10.21 -5.86
CA SER A 277 -17.41 11.38 -5.52
C SER A 277 -15.98 10.92 -5.19
N ALA A 278 -14.95 11.69 -5.54
CA ALA A 278 -13.59 11.46 -5.05
C ALA A 278 -13.49 11.65 -3.53
N TYR A 279 -12.51 11.01 -2.89
CA TYR A 279 -12.26 11.07 -1.44
C TYR A 279 -10.75 10.94 -1.17
N PRO A 280 -10.00 12.05 -1.19
CA PRO A 280 -8.52 12.07 -1.15
C PRO A 280 -7.91 11.36 0.07
N LEU A 281 -8.60 11.38 1.21
CA LEU A 281 -8.14 10.78 2.47
C LEU A 281 -8.53 9.30 2.63
N THR A 282 -9.13 8.69 1.61
CA THR A 282 -9.48 7.25 1.66
C THR A 282 -8.22 6.41 1.89
N GLY A 283 -8.23 5.61 2.95
CA GLY A 283 -7.08 4.79 3.36
C GLY A 283 -5.98 5.53 4.13
N ARG A 284 -6.00 6.88 4.14
CA ARG A 284 -5.03 7.75 4.83
C ARG A 284 -5.54 8.26 6.18
N LEU A 285 -6.87 8.40 6.30
CA LEU A 285 -7.55 8.79 7.53
C LEU A 285 -7.75 7.58 8.45
N ILE A 286 -7.22 7.64 9.66
CA ILE A 286 -7.29 6.61 10.69
C ILE A 286 -8.27 7.08 11.78
N SER A 287 -9.29 6.26 12.03
CA SER A 287 -10.28 6.51 13.08
C SER A 287 -9.75 6.21 14.49
N LEU A 288 -10.51 6.59 15.52
CA LEU A 288 -10.21 6.31 16.93
C LEU A 288 -9.94 4.83 17.25
N CYS A 289 -10.56 3.89 16.51
CA CYS A 289 -10.30 2.46 16.67
C CYS A 289 -9.07 1.95 15.87
N ASN A 290 -8.17 2.87 15.48
CA ASN A 290 -6.96 2.63 14.72
C ASN A 290 -7.18 1.91 13.37
N THR A 291 -8.39 1.99 12.84
CA THR A 291 -8.76 1.37 11.56
C THR A 291 -8.91 2.45 10.49
N PRO A 292 -8.41 2.23 9.26
CA PRO A 292 -8.54 3.20 8.17
C PRO A 292 -10.00 3.48 7.82
N CYS A 293 -10.26 4.69 7.36
CA CYS A 293 -11.54 5.15 6.88
C CYS A 293 -11.62 5.11 5.35
N THR A 294 -12.81 4.88 4.83
CA THR A 294 -13.13 4.97 3.40
C THR A 294 -14.23 6.00 3.18
N GLY A 295 -14.16 6.70 2.05
CA GLY A 295 -15.23 7.57 1.59
C GLY A 295 -16.55 6.81 1.41
N ALA A 296 -17.63 7.40 1.88
CA ALA A 296 -18.97 6.85 1.78
C ALA A 296 -19.96 7.97 1.40
N SER A 297 -20.52 7.86 0.21
CA SER A 297 -21.71 8.62 -0.20
C SER A 297 -22.94 7.81 0.20
N ASN A 298 -23.74 8.34 1.13
CA ASN A 298 -25.02 7.71 1.47
C ASN A 298 -26.12 8.34 0.61
N GLU A 299 -26.65 7.59 -0.36
CA GLU A 299 -27.84 7.99 -1.12
C GLU A 299 -29.09 8.11 -0.23
N THR A 300 -29.11 7.41 0.91
CA THR A 300 -30.27 7.24 1.80
C THR A 300 -30.36 8.29 2.92
N MET A 301 -29.31 9.09 3.16
CA MET A 301 -29.41 10.21 4.10
C MET A 301 -29.86 11.45 3.33
N ALA A 302 -30.96 12.07 3.78
CA ALA A 302 -31.77 13.08 3.10
C ALA A 302 -31.06 14.38 2.59
N HIS A 303 -29.73 14.45 2.56
CA HIS A 303 -28.97 15.65 2.20
C HIS A 303 -27.70 15.40 1.35
N GLY A 304 -27.48 14.22 0.76
CA GLY A 304 -26.43 14.03 -0.27
C GLY A 304 -24.98 14.35 0.16
N ARG A 305 -24.66 14.23 1.46
CA ARG A 305 -23.37 14.67 2.02
C ARG A 305 -22.28 13.61 1.91
N ARG A 306 -21.05 14.05 1.60
CA ARG A 306 -19.84 13.23 1.56
C ARG A 306 -19.32 12.99 2.99
N ASN A 307 -19.02 11.74 3.33
CA ASN A 307 -18.49 11.39 4.66
C ASN A 307 -17.38 10.34 4.56
N TYR A 308 -16.49 10.31 5.54
CA TYR A 308 -15.61 9.18 5.81
C TYR A 308 -16.23 8.26 6.85
N ARG A 309 -16.19 6.95 6.56
CA ARG A 309 -16.64 5.88 7.44
C ARG A 309 -15.46 5.00 7.81
N CYS A 310 -15.31 4.69 9.09
CA CYS A 310 -14.35 3.70 9.55
C CYS A 310 -14.62 2.32 8.93
N ASN A 311 -13.60 1.64 8.41
CA ASN A 311 -13.75 0.30 7.83
C ASN A 311 -14.13 -0.75 8.88
N GLY A 312 -13.89 -0.50 10.17
CA GLY A 312 -14.35 -1.35 11.27
C GLY A 312 -15.87 -1.33 11.46
N LYS A 313 -16.58 -0.35 10.87
CA LYS A 313 -18.06 -0.38 10.79
C LYS A 313 -18.59 -1.30 9.72
N PHE A 314 -17.76 -1.67 8.76
CA PHE A 314 -18.19 -2.55 7.70
C PHE A 314 -18.22 -3.98 8.24
N GLU A 315 -19.43 -4.48 8.45
CA GLU A 315 -19.68 -5.88 8.74
C GLU A 315 -19.25 -6.73 7.54
N ARG A 316 -18.02 -7.27 7.59
CA ARG A 316 -17.46 -8.09 6.50
C ARG A 316 -18.11 -9.47 6.46
N ILE A 317 -18.40 -10.00 7.64
CA ILE A 317 -19.11 -11.26 7.85
C ILE A 317 -20.43 -10.93 8.55
N PRO A 318 -21.58 -11.44 8.09
CA PRO A 318 -22.85 -11.24 8.78
C PRO A 318 -22.78 -11.68 10.26
N GLY A 319 -23.24 -10.84 11.18
CA GLY A 319 -23.17 -11.04 12.64
C GLY A 319 -21.85 -10.61 13.29
N GLN A 320 -20.85 -10.13 12.53
CA GLN A 320 -19.59 -9.67 13.09
C GLN A 320 -19.77 -8.39 13.91
N ARG A 321 -19.16 -8.32 15.10
CA ARG A 321 -19.09 -7.09 15.89
C ARG A 321 -18.43 -5.96 15.08
N THR A 322 -19.10 -4.82 15.00
CA THR A 322 -18.64 -3.61 14.32
C THR A 322 -18.16 -2.57 15.32
N CYS A 323 -17.38 -1.59 14.85
CA CYS A 323 -16.90 -0.52 15.73
C CYS A 323 -17.93 0.61 15.91
N ASP A 324 -17.85 1.29 17.05
CA ASP A 324 -18.75 2.39 17.41
C ASP A 324 -18.24 3.78 16.99
N CYS A 325 -17.17 3.87 16.20
CA CYS A 325 -16.61 5.14 15.71
C CYS A 325 -17.68 6.05 15.08
N SER A 326 -17.56 7.37 15.12
CA SER A 326 -18.53 8.24 14.43
C SER A 326 -18.19 8.39 12.93
N TYR A 327 -19.16 8.81 12.12
CA TYR A 327 -18.90 9.25 10.76
C TYR A 327 -18.23 10.63 10.78
N LEU A 328 -17.29 10.85 9.85
CA LEU A 328 -16.55 12.10 9.73
C LEU A 328 -17.03 12.84 8.48
N ALA A 329 -17.36 14.13 8.59
CA ALA A 329 -17.75 14.93 7.44
C ALA A 329 -16.54 15.10 6.51
N ALA A 330 -16.70 14.79 5.21
CA ALA A 330 -15.56 14.76 4.28
C ALA A 330 -15.03 16.17 3.95
N ASP A 331 -15.90 17.11 3.60
CA ASP A 331 -15.44 18.43 3.13
C ASP A 331 -14.66 19.20 4.21
N PRO A 332 -15.09 19.27 5.50
CA PRO A 332 -14.34 19.98 6.53
C PRO A 332 -12.99 19.35 6.86
N ILE A 333 -12.92 18.02 6.94
CA ILE A 333 -11.66 17.33 7.28
C ILE A 333 -10.66 17.38 6.11
N GLU A 334 -11.15 17.28 4.87
CA GLU A 334 -10.32 17.43 3.66
C GLU A 334 -9.73 18.84 3.58
N ALA A 335 -10.55 19.87 3.77
CA ALA A 335 -10.09 21.26 3.76
C ALA A 335 -9.02 21.53 4.83
N ARG A 336 -9.23 21.04 6.06
CA ARG A 336 -8.23 21.18 7.14
C ARG A 336 -6.92 20.49 6.77
N VAL A 337 -6.96 19.22 6.35
CA VAL A 337 -5.75 18.46 6.01
C VAL A 337 -5.01 19.11 4.84
N TRP A 338 -5.73 19.55 3.81
CA TRP A 338 -5.13 20.19 2.65
C TRP A 338 -4.44 21.52 3.02
N SER A 339 -5.06 22.34 3.88
CA SER A 339 -4.45 23.60 4.33
C SER A 339 -3.11 23.39 5.06
N GLU A 340 -3.00 22.33 5.86
CA GLU A 340 -1.77 21.96 6.56
C GLU A 340 -0.70 21.44 5.59
N VAL A 341 -1.09 20.65 4.59
CA VAL A 341 -0.19 20.17 3.54
C VAL A 341 0.35 21.33 2.69
N VAL A 342 -0.51 22.28 2.31
CA VAL A 342 -0.09 23.51 1.59
C VAL A 342 0.88 24.33 2.43
N THR A 343 0.69 24.38 3.75
CA THR A 343 1.59 25.07 4.68
C THR A 343 2.93 24.35 4.78
N LEU A 344 2.92 23.03 4.89
CA LEU A 344 4.12 22.19 4.91
C LEU A 344 4.94 22.34 3.63
N LEU A 345 4.31 22.25 2.45
CA LEU A 345 4.97 22.46 1.16
C LEU A 345 5.54 23.88 1.00
N GLY A 346 4.87 24.88 1.57
CA GLY A 346 5.38 26.25 1.65
C GLY A 346 6.68 26.36 2.47
N ASN A 347 6.80 25.60 3.55
CA ASN A 347 7.98 25.62 4.43
C ASN A 347 9.16 24.79 3.88
N VAL A 348 8.89 23.75 3.07
CA VAL A 348 9.94 22.96 2.40
C VAL A 348 10.80 23.82 1.46
N LYS A 349 10.25 24.91 0.90
CA LYS A 349 11.01 25.92 0.14
C LYS A 349 12.15 26.56 0.95
N GLY A 350 12.10 26.53 2.29
CA GLY A 350 13.10 27.13 3.18
C GLY A 350 14.24 26.21 3.65
N LEU A 351 14.18 24.90 3.38
CA LEU A 351 15.18 23.92 3.87
C LEU A 351 16.45 23.78 3.00
N GLY A 352 16.70 24.74 2.11
CA GLY A 352 17.84 24.76 1.19
C GLY A 352 19.21 25.10 1.81
N THR A 353 19.56 24.63 3.01
CA THR A 353 20.94 24.75 3.53
C THR A 353 21.50 23.42 4.04
N PRO A 354 22.69 22.98 3.55
CA PRO A 354 23.28 21.71 3.93
C PRO A 354 23.98 21.81 5.29
N THR A 355 23.76 20.83 6.17
CA THR A 355 24.65 20.54 7.31
C THR A 355 25.70 19.49 6.88
N PRO A 356 26.99 19.62 7.26
CA PRO A 356 28.08 18.81 6.67
C PRO A 356 28.20 17.37 7.20
N GLU A 357 27.32 16.93 8.11
CA GLU A 357 27.55 15.72 8.92
C GLU A 357 26.84 14.44 8.43
N ARG A 358 26.34 14.41 7.19
CA ARG A 358 25.75 13.19 6.60
C ARG A 358 26.72 12.57 5.62
N VAL A 359 27.53 11.65 6.15
CA VAL A 359 28.35 10.72 5.36
C VAL A 359 27.43 9.90 4.46
N ASP A 360 27.75 9.98 3.17
CA ASP A 360 27.04 9.38 2.06
C ASP A 360 27.17 7.85 2.06
N MET A 361 26.10 7.16 2.46
CA MET A 361 26.00 5.69 2.42
C MET A 361 25.28 5.17 1.16
N THR A 362 24.80 6.05 0.28
CA THR A 362 24.02 5.67 -0.91
C THR A 362 24.74 5.99 -2.23
N GLY A 363 25.48 7.09 -2.31
CA GLY A 363 26.29 7.45 -3.49
C GLY A 363 27.54 6.58 -3.65
N GLY A 364 28.14 6.14 -2.53
CA GLY A 364 29.22 5.14 -2.54
C GLY A 364 28.79 3.77 -3.08
N SER A 365 27.51 3.42 -2.92
CA SER A 365 26.99 2.14 -3.40
C SER A 365 26.67 2.19 -4.91
N GLN A 366 26.02 3.24 -5.42
CA GLN A 366 25.75 3.36 -6.86
C GLN A 366 27.01 3.33 -7.73
N THR A 367 28.06 4.06 -7.31
CA THR A 367 29.35 4.08 -8.02
C THR A 367 30.08 2.74 -7.95
N ALA A 368 30.03 2.05 -6.80
CA ALA A 368 30.57 0.70 -6.63
C ALA A 368 29.87 -0.34 -7.53
N HIS A 369 28.55 -0.26 -7.64
CA HIS A 369 27.76 -1.18 -8.48
C HIS A 369 27.93 -0.90 -9.98
N ALA A 370 28.03 0.37 -10.39
CA ALA A 370 28.38 0.73 -11.76
C ALA A 370 29.79 0.24 -12.15
N HIS A 371 30.78 0.39 -11.26
CA HIS A 371 32.12 -0.17 -11.46
C HIS A 371 32.12 -1.70 -11.52
N ARG A 372 31.30 -2.38 -10.71
CA ARG A 372 31.18 -3.85 -10.71
C ARG A 372 30.55 -4.37 -12.00
N ILE A 373 29.55 -3.68 -12.55
CA ILE A 373 29.00 -4.00 -13.89
C ILE A 373 30.08 -3.83 -14.97
N ALA A 374 30.83 -2.72 -14.93
CA ALA A 374 31.91 -2.49 -15.88
C ALA A 374 33.02 -3.57 -15.79
N ASP A 375 33.32 -4.06 -14.59
CA ASP A 375 34.28 -5.14 -14.39
C ASP A 375 33.78 -6.49 -14.92
N LEU A 376 32.53 -6.84 -14.61
CA LEU A 376 31.88 -8.04 -15.15
C LEU A 376 31.79 -7.99 -16.68
N ASP A 377 31.48 -6.82 -17.26
CA ASP A 377 31.49 -6.59 -18.71
C ASP A 377 32.87 -6.85 -19.32
N ARG A 378 33.96 -6.41 -18.68
CA ARG A 378 35.32 -6.71 -19.15
C ARG A 378 35.61 -8.20 -19.13
N GLN A 379 35.21 -8.92 -18.08
CA GLN A 379 35.44 -10.37 -17.96
C GLN A 379 34.65 -11.15 -19.01
N ILE A 380 33.36 -10.82 -19.20
CA ILE A 380 32.50 -11.40 -20.24
C ILE A 380 33.12 -11.21 -21.63
N ASN A 381 33.54 -9.99 -21.94
CA ASN A 381 34.13 -9.67 -23.24
C ASN A 381 35.47 -10.40 -23.45
N GLY A 382 36.31 -10.50 -22.43
CA GLY A 382 37.57 -11.25 -22.49
C GLY A 382 37.37 -12.74 -22.76
N MET A 383 36.39 -13.37 -22.09
CA MET A 383 36.08 -14.79 -22.30
C MET A 383 35.43 -15.06 -23.66
N ASN A 384 34.55 -14.17 -24.13
CA ASN A 384 33.99 -14.26 -25.47
C ASN A 384 35.07 -14.13 -26.56
N ALA A 385 36.08 -13.28 -26.36
CA ALA A 385 37.23 -13.19 -27.26
C ALA A 385 38.05 -14.50 -27.27
N ALA A 386 38.24 -15.13 -26.11
CA ALA A 386 38.91 -16.43 -26.03
C ALA A 386 38.11 -17.54 -26.75
N ILE A 387 36.78 -17.58 -26.57
CA ILE A 387 35.90 -18.51 -27.29
C ILE A 387 36.01 -18.28 -28.81
N ALA A 388 36.01 -17.02 -29.25
CA ALA A 388 36.18 -16.68 -30.67
C ALA A 388 37.54 -17.13 -31.22
N ALA A 389 38.62 -16.95 -30.47
CA ALA A 389 39.95 -17.43 -30.84
C ALA A 389 40.01 -18.96 -30.99
N VAL A 390 39.39 -19.70 -30.05
CA VAL A 390 39.27 -21.17 -30.13
C VAL A 390 38.47 -21.59 -31.36
N ARG A 391 37.36 -20.89 -31.67
CA ARG A 391 36.56 -21.14 -32.89
C ARG A 391 37.38 -20.97 -34.18
N VAL A 392 38.19 -19.91 -34.26
CA VAL A 392 39.04 -19.64 -35.43
C VAL A 392 40.15 -20.70 -35.56
N ALA A 393 40.75 -21.12 -34.44
CA ALA A 393 41.77 -22.16 -34.44
C ALA A 393 41.21 -23.53 -34.85
N SER A 394 40.05 -23.92 -34.33
CA SER A 394 39.38 -25.17 -34.70
C SER A 394 38.87 -25.18 -36.14
N ALA A 395 38.45 -24.03 -36.68
CA ALA A 395 38.06 -23.90 -38.09
C ALA A 395 39.25 -24.13 -39.05
N LYS A 396 40.46 -23.66 -38.69
CA LYS A 396 41.69 -23.93 -39.45
C LYS A 396 42.09 -25.41 -39.43
N GLN A 397 41.72 -26.14 -38.37
CA GLN A 397 42.05 -27.56 -38.19
C GLN A 397 40.95 -28.51 -38.71
N GLN A 398 39.90 -28.00 -39.35
CA GLN A 398 38.76 -28.80 -39.84
C GLN A 398 38.14 -29.73 -38.78
N GLN A 399 38.16 -29.29 -37.51
CA GLN A 399 37.57 -30.05 -36.42
C GLN A 399 36.04 -30.02 -36.51
N SER A 400 35.41 -31.11 -36.07
CA SER A 400 33.94 -31.24 -36.06
C SER A 400 33.29 -30.22 -35.10
N ALA A 401 32.04 -29.88 -35.38
CA ALA A 401 31.26 -28.97 -34.54
C ALA A 401 31.15 -29.44 -33.08
N ASP A 402 31.15 -30.75 -32.85
CA ASP A 402 31.10 -31.36 -31.53
C ASP A 402 32.42 -31.19 -30.76
N ALA A 403 33.56 -31.31 -31.44
CA ALA A 403 34.88 -31.08 -30.85
C ALA A 403 35.06 -29.61 -30.44
N LEU A 404 34.57 -28.66 -31.26
CA LEU A 404 34.57 -27.25 -30.91
C LEU A 404 33.64 -26.94 -29.73
N THR A 405 32.48 -27.60 -29.66
CA THR A 405 31.53 -27.44 -28.55
C THR A 405 32.12 -27.98 -27.25
N ALA A 406 32.79 -29.13 -27.29
CA ALA A 406 33.50 -29.68 -26.14
C ALA A 406 34.66 -28.78 -25.68
N ALA A 407 35.47 -28.27 -26.62
CA ALA A 407 36.63 -27.41 -26.32
C ALA A 407 36.27 -26.05 -25.74
N THR A 408 35.07 -25.53 -26.04
CA THR A 408 34.60 -24.22 -25.56
C THR A 408 33.59 -24.29 -24.43
N LYS A 409 33.14 -25.49 -24.04
CA LYS A 409 32.09 -25.71 -23.03
C LYS A 409 32.36 -24.98 -21.72
N ALA A 410 33.53 -25.19 -21.12
CA ALA A 410 33.88 -24.58 -19.84
C ALA A 410 33.94 -23.05 -19.90
N LEU A 411 34.39 -22.47 -21.02
CA LEU A 411 34.41 -21.02 -21.21
C LEU A 411 32.99 -20.45 -21.43
N ARG A 412 32.11 -21.20 -22.10
CA ARG A 412 30.71 -20.79 -22.31
C ARG A 412 29.91 -20.82 -21.00
N GLU A 413 30.07 -21.87 -20.20
CA GLU A 413 29.44 -21.98 -18.88
C GLU A 413 29.87 -20.82 -17.95
N GLU A 414 31.13 -20.43 -17.99
CA GLU A 414 31.64 -19.30 -17.21
C GLU A 414 31.12 -17.94 -17.74
N VAL A 415 30.92 -17.79 -19.06
CA VAL A 415 30.29 -16.58 -19.63
C VAL A 415 28.83 -16.48 -19.20
N GLU A 416 28.08 -17.58 -19.21
CA GLU A 416 26.68 -17.62 -18.75
C GLU A 416 26.57 -17.15 -17.30
N LEU A 417 27.46 -17.64 -16.43
CA LEU A 417 27.54 -17.21 -15.03
C LEU A 417 27.76 -15.70 -14.90
N LEU A 418 28.77 -15.16 -15.58
CA LEU A 418 29.11 -13.74 -15.49
C LEU A 418 27.98 -12.85 -16.02
N VAL A 419 27.25 -13.29 -17.05
CA VAL A 419 26.08 -12.59 -17.61
C VAL A 419 24.94 -12.52 -16.60
N GLU A 420 24.66 -13.61 -15.88
CA GLU A 420 23.65 -13.61 -14.81
C GLU A 420 24.02 -12.65 -13.69
N MET A 421 25.27 -12.70 -13.21
CA MET A 421 25.76 -11.78 -12.17
C MET A 421 25.67 -10.31 -12.59
N ARG A 422 25.96 -10.01 -13.86
CA ARG A 422 25.83 -8.66 -14.44
C ARG A 422 24.37 -8.21 -14.48
N ALA A 423 23.45 -9.09 -14.89
CA ALA A 423 22.03 -8.78 -14.96
C ALA A 423 21.44 -8.47 -13.57
N GLU A 424 21.89 -9.18 -12.54
CA GLU A 424 21.48 -8.90 -11.16
C GLU A 424 21.99 -7.55 -10.66
N ALA A 425 23.26 -7.22 -10.91
CA ALA A 425 23.82 -5.91 -10.57
C ALA A 425 23.10 -4.76 -11.30
N ALA A 426 22.70 -4.97 -12.57
CA ALA A 426 21.96 -3.99 -13.36
C ALA A 426 20.51 -3.80 -12.87
N ALA A 427 19.81 -4.88 -12.53
CA ALA A 427 18.45 -4.79 -11.99
C ALA A 427 18.41 -3.98 -10.68
N TRP A 428 19.45 -4.10 -9.86
CA TRP A 428 19.58 -3.36 -8.62
C TRP A 428 19.82 -1.86 -8.84
N LEU A 429 20.62 -1.48 -9.85
CA LEU A 429 20.70 -0.08 -10.28
C LEU A 429 19.35 0.44 -10.81
N GLY A 430 18.61 -0.37 -11.57
CA GLY A 430 17.28 -0.01 -12.07
C GLY A 430 16.27 0.24 -10.95
N GLU A 431 16.26 -0.60 -9.91
CA GLU A 431 15.43 -0.38 -8.70
C GLU A 431 15.75 0.96 -8.03
N ILE A 432 17.01 1.40 -8.06
CA ILE A 432 17.46 2.68 -7.51
C ILE A 432 17.08 3.85 -8.44
N GLU A 433 17.14 3.67 -9.76
CA GLU A 433 16.77 4.66 -10.77
C GLU A 433 15.25 4.92 -10.83
N ASP A 434 14.41 3.91 -10.57
CA ASP A 434 12.95 4.02 -10.48
C ASP A 434 12.46 4.97 -9.36
N PHE A 435 13.32 5.36 -8.42
CA PHE A 435 13.02 6.38 -7.41
C PHE A 435 13.14 7.82 -7.95
N ARG A 436 13.88 8.05 -9.04
CA ARG A 436 14.17 9.38 -9.61
C ARG A 436 12.90 10.12 -10.09
N PRO A 437 11.92 9.49 -10.79
CA PRO A 437 10.71 10.18 -11.24
C PRO A 437 9.85 10.73 -10.08
N ARG A 438 9.81 10.04 -8.94
CA ARG A 438 9.09 10.49 -7.75
C ARG A 438 9.73 11.73 -7.12
N ALA A 439 11.05 11.83 -7.18
CA ALA A 439 11.78 13.00 -6.72
C ALA A 439 11.60 14.22 -7.63
N VAL A 440 11.57 14.00 -8.95
CA VAL A 440 11.27 15.03 -9.96
C VAL A 440 9.84 15.58 -9.78
N ASN A 441 8.84 14.70 -9.62
CA ASN A 441 7.46 15.14 -9.38
C ASN A 441 7.33 15.98 -8.10
N LEU A 442 8.08 15.65 -7.03
CA LEU A 442 8.06 16.44 -5.79
C LEU A 442 8.67 17.84 -6.00
N LEU A 443 9.76 17.96 -6.77
CA LEU A 443 10.35 19.26 -7.15
C LEU A 443 9.37 20.12 -7.92
N GLU A 444 8.68 19.56 -8.90
CA GLU A 444 7.68 20.28 -9.69
C GLU A 444 6.53 20.79 -8.80
N ILE A 445 6.07 19.97 -7.85
CA ILE A 445 5.04 20.37 -6.88
C ILE A 445 5.56 21.51 -5.98
N THR A 446 6.83 21.51 -5.58
CA THR A 446 7.38 22.65 -4.82
C THR A 446 7.45 23.94 -5.64
N LYS A 447 7.54 23.87 -6.98
CA LYS A 447 7.54 25.06 -7.84
C LYS A 447 6.17 25.74 -7.92
N LEU A 448 5.08 25.05 -7.56
CA LEU A 448 3.74 25.61 -7.58
C LEU A 448 3.55 26.74 -6.55
N THR A 449 2.67 27.68 -6.90
CA THR A 449 2.24 28.76 -6.01
C THR A 449 1.17 28.26 -5.03
N ARG A 450 1.01 28.96 -3.90
CA ARG A 450 -0.02 28.62 -2.89
C ARG A 450 -1.43 28.65 -3.49
N ASP A 451 -1.69 29.56 -4.41
CA ASP A 451 -3.00 29.70 -5.07
C ASP A 451 -3.26 28.57 -6.07
N GLN A 452 -2.23 28.10 -6.79
CA GLN A 452 -2.35 26.91 -7.65
C GLN A 452 -2.63 25.64 -6.85
N LEU A 453 -1.96 25.48 -5.69
CA LEU A 453 -2.23 24.34 -4.78
C LEU A 453 -3.65 24.41 -4.19
N ALA A 454 -4.17 25.61 -3.91
CA ALA A 454 -5.53 25.78 -3.40
C ALA A 454 -6.63 25.45 -4.43
N ALA A 455 -6.34 25.59 -5.73
CA ALA A 455 -7.29 25.38 -6.82
C ALA A 455 -7.37 23.92 -7.34
N MET A 456 -6.56 23.00 -6.79
CA MET A 456 -6.48 21.62 -7.27
C MET A 456 -7.77 20.82 -7.00
N THR A 457 -8.12 19.95 -7.95
CA THR A 457 -9.22 18.99 -7.84
C THR A 457 -8.96 17.96 -6.75
N LEU A 458 -10.01 17.27 -6.29
CA LEU A 458 -9.88 16.25 -5.24
C LEU A 458 -9.03 15.06 -5.72
N GLU A 459 -9.10 14.72 -7.01
CA GLU A 459 -8.29 13.69 -7.63
C GLU A 459 -6.80 14.06 -7.59
N GLU A 460 -6.45 15.27 -8.01
CA GLU A 460 -5.07 15.77 -7.97
C GLU A 460 -4.54 15.89 -6.53
N GLN A 461 -5.38 16.34 -5.59
CA GLN A 461 -5.04 16.35 -4.15
C GLN A 461 -4.71 14.94 -3.66
N ALA A 462 -5.44 13.91 -4.11
CA ALA A 462 -5.21 12.53 -3.70
C ALA A 462 -3.84 12.00 -4.16
N GLU A 463 -3.38 12.42 -5.33
CA GLU A 463 -2.05 12.06 -5.86
C GLU A 463 -0.93 12.70 -5.03
N ILE A 464 -1.04 13.99 -4.70
CA ILE A 464 -0.06 14.69 -3.87
C ILE A 464 0.00 14.09 -2.46
N LEU A 465 -1.16 13.81 -1.85
CA LEU A 465 -1.22 13.15 -0.55
C LEU A 465 -0.63 11.73 -0.58
N ALA A 466 -0.66 11.05 -1.73
CA ALA A 466 0.02 9.76 -1.93
C ALA A 466 1.54 9.93 -1.93
N LEU A 467 2.04 10.90 -2.69
CA LEU A 467 3.46 11.19 -2.84
C LEU A 467 4.11 11.55 -1.49
N LEU A 468 3.39 12.33 -0.67
CA LEU A 468 3.84 12.76 0.66
C LEU A 468 3.59 11.74 1.79
N HIS A 469 3.07 10.56 1.44
CA HIS A 469 2.67 9.51 2.39
C HIS A 469 1.88 10.06 3.59
N VAL A 470 0.92 10.96 3.32
CA VAL A 470 0.16 11.63 4.39
C VAL A 470 -0.71 10.61 5.12
N LYS A 471 -0.61 10.64 6.44
CA LYS A 471 -1.42 9.87 7.38
C LYS A 471 -2.10 10.84 8.35
N VAL A 472 -3.41 10.72 8.48
CA VAL A 472 -4.23 11.56 9.36
C VAL A 472 -4.82 10.68 10.44
N THR A 473 -4.57 10.96 11.71
CA THR A 473 -5.07 10.17 12.85
C THR A 473 -6.03 11.01 13.65
N VAL A 474 -7.24 10.51 13.88
CA VAL A 474 -8.23 11.16 14.76
C VAL A 474 -7.86 10.85 16.21
N GLU A 475 -7.69 11.88 17.03
CA GLU A 475 -7.24 11.77 18.43
C GLU A 475 -8.38 12.00 19.44
N GLY A 476 -9.46 12.65 19.02
CA GLY A 476 -10.58 12.99 19.89
C GLY A 476 -11.95 12.57 19.35
N PRO A 477 -12.99 12.62 20.18
CA PRO A 477 -14.36 12.35 19.76
C PRO A 477 -14.78 13.32 18.66
N VAL A 478 -15.58 12.83 17.72
CA VAL A 478 -16.12 13.66 16.64
C VAL A 478 -17.13 14.64 17.23
N PRO A 479 -16.96 15.96 17.01
CA PRO A 479 -17.94 16.95 17.43
C PRO A 479 -19.32 16.57 16.90
N LEU A 480 -20.24 16.25 17.80
CA LEU A 480 -21.58 15.86 17.42
C LEU A 480 -22.29 17.08 16.84
N ARG A 481 -22.63 17.01 15.56
CA ARG A 481 -23.67 17.87 15.01
C ARG A 481 -24.96 17.51 15.75
N ARG A 482 -25.52 18.45 16.50
CA ARG A 482 -26.81 18.21 17.18
C ARG A 482 -27.85 17.84 16.14
N THR A 483 -28.19 16.55 16.09
CA THR A 483 -29.30 16.02 15.31
C THR A 483 -30.59 16.34 16.06
N GLY A 484 -31.21 17.46 15.69
CA GLY A 484 -32.44 17.98 16.26
C GLY A 484 -32.98 19.13 15.39
N MET A 485 -34.11 19.70 15.81
CA MET A 485 -34.75 20.86 15.15
C MET A 485 -33.68 21.95 14.92
N LYS A 486 -33.53 22.38 13.66
CA LYS A 486 -32.54 23.38 13.26
C LYS A 486 -32.68 24.60 14.18
N CYS A 487 -31.57 25.16 14.63
CA CYS A 487 -31.59 26.41 15.38
C CYS A 487 -32.29 27.48 14.53
N THR A 488 -33.46 27.95 14.95
CA THR A 488 -34.28 28.89 14.17
C THR A 488 -33.56 30.23 13.95
N VAL A 489 -32.79 30.67 14.96
CA VAL A 489 -31.95 31.87 14.90
C VAL A 489 -30.85 31.73 13.85
N GLU A 490 -30.07 30.65 13.92
CA GLU A 490 -28.99 30.39 12.96
C GLU A 490 -29.53 30.20 11.53
N ALA A 491 -30.65 29.48 11.40
CA ALA A 491 -31.31 29.26 10.11
C ALA A 491 -31.77 30.59 9.47
N TRP A 492 -32.29 31.52 10.28
CA TRP A 492 -32.69 32.84 9.80
C TRP A 492 -31.48 33.65 9.30
N TYR A 493 -30.40 33.74 10.08
CA TYR A 493 -29.20 34.50 9.66
C TYR A 493 -28.54 33.91 8.41
N ARG A 494 -28.47 32.58 8.30
CA ARG A 494 -27.99 31.91 7.08
C ARG A 494 -28.88 32.20 5.88
N ALA A 495 -30.21 32.25 6.05
CA ALA A 495 -31.14 32.59 4.97
C ALA A 495 -31.05 34.06 4.56
N ALA A 496 -30.89 34.97 5.53
CA ALA A 496 -30.75 36.40 5.31
C ALA A 496 -29.37 36.81 4.76
N LYS A 497 -28.37 35.92 4.82
CA LYS A 497 -26.96 36.20 4.46
C LYS A 497 -26.39 37.41 5.19
N LEU A 498 -26.67 37.49 6.49
CA LEU A 498 -26.22 38.57 7.37
C LEU A 498 -25.26 38.05 8.43
N ASP A 499 -24.24 38.84 8.72
CA ASP A 499 -23.36 38.63 9.88
C ASP A 499 -24.00 39.17 11.16
N VAL A 500 -23.48 38.76 12.31
CA VAL A 500 -24.05 39.04 13.63
C VAL A 500 -23.25 40.13 14.33
N PRO A 501 -23.86 41.08 15.07
CA PRO A 501 -23.12 42.06 15.87
C PRO A 501 -22.03 41.43 16.77
N ALA A 502 -20.83 42.01 16.75
CA ALA A 502 -19.61 41.46 17.35
C ALA A 502 -19.64 41.45 18.88
N SER A 503 -20.30 42.43 19.49
CA SER A 503 -20.46 42.59 20.94
C SER A 503 -21.93 42.71 21.33
N ASP A 504 -22.19 42.83 22.63
CA ASP A 504 -23.50 43.28 23.10
C ASP A 504 -23.67 44.77 22.77
N LEU A 505 -24.91 45.22 22.64
CA LEU A 505 -25.21 46.56 22.14
C LEU A 505 -24.84 47.61 23.18
N SER A 506 -24.14 48.65 22.76
CA SER A 506 -23.97 49.90 23.52
C SER A 506 -25.31 50.60 23.75
N ASP A 507 -25.33 51.57 24.68
CA ASP A 507 -26.54 52.35 24.96
C ASP A 507 -27.00 53.17 23.76
N ASP A 508 -26.08 53.63 22.91
CA ASP A 508 -26.40 54.39 21.70
C ASP A 508 -26.98 53.49 20.62
N GLU A 509 -26.40 52.32 20.38
CA GLU A 509 -26.95 51.32 19.46
C GLU A 509 -28.33 50.83 19.93
N TRP A 510 -28.51 50.67 21.25
CA TRP A 510 -29.80 50.30 21.84
C TRP A 510 -30.86 51.39 21.61
N ARG A 511 -30.51 52.68 21.73
CA ARG A 511 -31.43 53.80 21.47
C ARG A 511 -31.98 53.79 20.04
N LEU A 512 -31.20 53.33 19.06
CA LEU A 512 -31.63 53.23 17.66
C LEU A 512 -32.73 52.19 17.46
N ILE A 513 -32.64 51.04 18.14
CA ILE A 513 -33.57 49.92 17.94
C ILE A 513 -34.73 49.88 18.95
N ALA A 514 -34.59 50.53 20.11
CA ALA A 514 -35.60 50.54 21.16
C ALA A 514 -37.01 50.98 20.69
N PRO A 515 -37.17 51.98 19.77
CA PRO A 515 -38.48 52.37 19.25
C PRO A 515 -39.20 51.29 18.43
N LEU A 516 -38.45 50.33 17.87
CA LEU A 516 -38.99 49.22 17.07
C LEU A 516 -39.53 48.08 17.93
N LEU A 517 -39.29 48.14 19.24
CA LEU A 517 -39.55 47.06 20.18
C LEU A 517 -40.65 47.44 21.18
N PRO A 518 -41.44 46.46 21.68
CA PRO A 518 -42.49 46.75 22.65
C PRO A 518 -41.90 47.27 23.97
N LYS A 519 -42.61 48.19 24.64
CA LYS A 519 -42.23 48.69 25.96
C LYS A 519 -42.31 47.54 26.98
N GLY A 520 -41.16 47.06 27.43
CA GLY A 520 -41.06 46.00 28.44
C GLY A 520 -40.70 46.51 29.83
N ARG A 521 -40.97 45.71 30.87
CA ARG A 521 -40.52 45.98 32.25
C ARG A 521 -39.05 45.60 32.44
N ASN A 522 -38.29 46.39 33.23
CA ASN A 522 -36.97 46.08 33.78
C ASN A 522 -35.93 45.52 32.79
N GLY A 523 -35.74 46.19 31.64
CA GLY A 523 -34.69 45.85 30.66
C GLY A 523 -34.81 44.45 30.04
N ARG A 524 -35.96 43.78 30.18
CA ARG A 524 -36.16 42.39 29.72
C ARG A 524 -36.07 42.24 28.20
N VAL A 525 -36.47 43.27 27.47
CA VAL A 525 -36.44 43.29 26.00
C VAL A 525 -35.01 43.42 25.49
N ARG A 526 -34.20 44.29 26.10
CA ARG A 526 -32.76 44.42 25.79
C ARG A 526 -32.01 43.11 25.98
N ARG A 527 -32.16 42.50 27.17
CA ARG A 527 -31.59 41.18 27.45
C ARG A 527 -32.03 40.09 26.48
N SER A 528 -33.26 40.18 25.96
CA SER A 528 -33.73 39.23 24.94
C SER A 528 -33.02 39.43 23.61
N VAL A 529 -32.87 40.67 23.16
CA VAL A 529 -32.15 41.01 21.92
C VAL A 529 -30.68 40.59 22.02
N GLU A 530 -30.01 40.94 23.12
CA GLU A 530 -28.62 40.56 23.38
C GLU A 530 -28.47 39.04 23.48
N ALA A 531 -29.39 38.33 24.14
CA ALA A 531 -29.39 36.86 24.17
C ALA A 531 -29.54 36.22 22.79
N ILE A 532 -30.34 36.81 21.89
CA ILE A 532 -30.52 36.32 20.52
C ILE A 532 -29.22 36.53 19.73
N PHE A 533 -28.58 37.71 19.82
CA PHE A 533 -27.28 37.96 19.20
C PHE A 533 -26.19 37.04 19.76
N ALA A 534 -26.10 36.90 21.08
CA ALA A 534 -25.15 36.00 21.73
C ALA A 534 -25.36 34.54 21.32
N LYS A 535 -26.60 34.10 21.12
CA LYS A 535 -26.90 32.77 20.59
C LYS A 535 -26.41 32.59 19.16
N ALA A 536 -26.65 33.57 18.29
CA ALA A 536 -26.21 33.53 16.90
C ALA A 536 -24.68 33.56 16.80
N ARG A 537 -24.03 34.42 17.60
CA ARG A 537 -22.56 34.60 17.66
C ARG A 537 -21.84 33.38 18.26
N ARG A 538 -22.37 32.77 19.31
CA ARG A 538 -21.68 31.68 20.05
C ARG A 538 -22.14 30.26 19.67
N GLY A 539 -23.26 30.11 18.97
CA GLY A 539 -23.78 28.80 18.55
C GLY A 539 -24.26 27.88 19.69
N VAL A 540 -24.46 28.42 20.91
CA VAL A 540 -24.77 27.64 22.12
C VAL A 540 -26.28 27.38 22.34
N PRO A 541 -26.66 26.36 23.14
CA PRO A 541 -28.04 26.16 23.59
C PRO A 541 -28.59 27.35 24.39
N TRP A 542 -29.90 27.59 24.28
CA TRP A 542 -30.61 28.59 25.10
C TRP A 542 -30.33 28.44 26.62
N PRO A 543 -30.32 27.21 27.20
CA PRO A 543 -29.93 27.04 28.59
C PRO A 543 -28.55 27.59 28.98
N ALA A 544 -27.55 27.53 28.09
CA ALA A 544 -26.18 27.99 28.40
C ALA A 544 -26.10 29.52 28.58
N LEU A 545 -27.03 30.26 27.96
CA LEU A 545 -27.08 31.73 28.03
C LEU A 545 -27.86 32.27 29.24
N ARG A 546 -28.45 31.38 30.05
CA ARG A 546 -29.35 31.78 31.14
C ARG A 546 -28.63 32.56 32.24
N ALA A 547 -27.38 32.22 32.54
CA ALA A 547 -26.60 32.89 33.57
C ALA A 547 -26.33 34.38 33.23
N GLU A 548 -26.05 34.67 31.96
CA GLU A 548 -25.71 36.02 31.49
C GLU A 548 -26.95 36.87 31.18
N TYR A 549 -27.96 36.29 30.52
CA TYR A 549 -29.07 37.06 29.95
C TYR A 549 -30.44 36.79 30.62
N GLY A 550 -30.50 35.86 31.58
CA GLY A 550 -31.72 35.53 32.32
C GLY A 550 -32.67 34.62 31.55
N SER A 551 -33.93 35.05 31.34
CA SER A 551 -34.99 34.18 30.80
C SER A 551 -34.81 33.88 29.30
N THR A 552 -34.07 32.83 28.98
CA THR A 552 -33.79 32.44 27.58
C THR A 552 -34.98 31.81 26.86
N SER A 553 -36.02 31.35 27.57
CA SER A 553 -37.30 30.97 26.96
C SER A 553 -38.05 32.18 26.39
N THR A 554 -37.99 33.31 27.10
CA THR A 554 -38.57 34.59 26.64
C THR A 554 -37.82 35.11 25.42
N ALA A 555 -36.48 35.05 25.40
CA ALA A 555 -35.69 35.42 24.23
C ALA A 555 -36.04 34.57 23.00
N SER A 556 -36.25 33.26 23.18
CA SER A 556 -36.68 32.37 22.08
C SER A 556 -38.08 32.70 21.57
N GLN A 557 -39.03 33.04 22.45
CA GLN A 557 -40.38 33.44 22.06
C GLN A 557 -40.37 34.78 21.31
N HIS A 558 -39.64 35.76 21.83
CA HIS A 558 -39.43 37.06 21.18
C HIS A 558 -38.85 36.89 19.79
N PHE A 559 -37.81 36.07 19.63
CA PHE A 559 -37.24 35.79 18.31
C PHE A 559 -38.30 35.26 17.34
N ASN A 560 -39.07 34.23 17.72
CA ASN A 560 -40.08 33.65 16.85
C ASN A 560 -41.16 34.67 16.43
N VAL A 561 -41.59 35.55 17.36
CA VAL A 561 -42.56 36.60 17.07
C VAL A 561 -41.96 37.68 16.16
N TRP A 562 -40.75 38.14 16.47
CA TRP A 562 -40.10 39.24 15.75
C TRP A 562 -39.60 38.84 14.36
N SER A 563 -39.20 37.59 14.16
CA SER A 563 -38.88 37.05 12.84
C SER A 563 -40.13 36.81 11.99
N ALA A 564 -41.27 36.49 12.61
CA ALA A 564 -42.52 36.27 11.88
C ALA A 564 -43.18 37.57 11.41
N ASN A 565 -43.00 38.67 12.13
CA ASN A 565 -43.65 39.95 11.86
C ASN A 565 -42.74 41.03 11.24
N GLY A 566 -41.53 40.67 10.79
CA GLY A 566 -40.62 41.60 10.13
C GLY A 566 -39.87 42.55 11.08
N THR A 567 -39.98 42.38 12.39
CA THR A 567 -39.31 43.26 13.36
C THR A 567 -37.83 42.93 13.49
N TRP A 568 -37.46 41.65 13.40
CA TRP A 568 -36.07 41.22 13.50
C TRP A 568 -35.22 41.67 12.30
N GLU A 569 -35.82 41.68 11.11
CA GLU A 569 -35.29 42.22 9.86
C GLU A 569 -34.96 43.72 10.02
N ARG A 570 -35.91 44.50 10.54
CA ARG A 570 -35.75 45.95 10.76
C ARG A 570 -34.68 46.26 11.79
N ILE A 571 -34.60 45.49 12.87
CA ILE A 571 -33.53 45.61 13.88
C ILE A 571 -32.15 45.39 13.23
N ASN A 572 -32.00 44.33 12.44
CA ASN A 572 -30.73 44.04 11.77
C ASN A 572 -30.39 45.07 10.69
N ALA A 573 -31.38 45.70 10.05
CA ALA A 573 -31.16 46.78 9.09
C ALA A 573 -30.68 48.08 9.76
N VAL A 574 -31.26 48.45 10.90
CA VAL A 574 -30.83 49.64 11.68
C VAL A 574 -29.41 49.46 12.24
N LEU A 575 -29.01 48.23 12.55
CA LEU A 575 -27.67 47.89 13.06
C LEU A 575 -26.70 47.49 11.93
N ALA A 576 -26.92 47.91 10.68
CA ALA A 576 -26.06 47.53 9.55
C ALA A 576 -24.61 48.01 9.74
N ASP A 577 -24.42 49.20 10.31
CA ASP A 577 -23.12 49.88 10.44
C ASP A 577 -22.31 49.44 11.67
N VAL A 578 -22.88 48.58 12.53
CA VAL A 578 -22.19 48.05 13.71
C VAL A 578 -21.17 47.00 13.28
N THR A 579 -20.05 46.89 14.00
CA THR A 579 -19.06 45.82 13.77
C THR A 579 -19.72 44.46 13.89
N ARG A 580 -19.58 43.62 12.85
CA ARG A 580 -20.18 42.29 12.78
C ARG A 580 -19.12 41.20 12.64
N VAL A 581 -19.46 40.02 13.12
CA VAL A 581 -18.69 38.79 12.98
C VAL A 581 -19.51 37.75 12.22
N PRO A 582 -18.87 36.93 11.38
CA PRO A 582 -19.56 35.85 10.70
C PRO A 582 -20.16 34.87 11.71
N LEU A 583 -21.25 34.20 11.29
CA LEU A 583 -21.80 33.09 12.07
C LEU A 583 -20.70 32.04 12.31
N PRO A 584 -20.64 31.45 13.53
CA PRO A 584 -19.69 30.38 13.80
C PRO A 584 -19.94 29.21 12.84
N GLU A 585 -18.92 28.84 12.07
CA GLU A 585 -18.94 27.56 11.38
C GLU A 585 -18.93 26.45 12.43
N LEU A 586 -19.77 25.43 12.24
CA LEU A 586 -19.69 24.24 13.07
C LEU A 586 -18.34 23.59 12.76
N ASP A 587 -17.36 23.74 13.65
CA ASP A 587 -16.11 22.97 13.56
C ASP A 587 -16.45 21.50 13.82
N LEU A 588 -16.74 20.80 12.72
CA LEU A 588 -17.05 19.38 12.69
C LEU A 588 -15.77 18.53 12.59
N VAL A 589 -14.59 19.17 12.59
CA VAL A 589 -13.32 18.47 12.52
C VAL A 589 -12.92 18.06 13.94
N PRO A 590 -12.78 16.75 14.23
CA PRO A 590 -12.24 16.34 15.52
C PRO A 590 -10.78 16.78 15.67
N PRO A 591 -10.21 16.70 16.88
CA PRO A 591 -8.76 16.75 17.06
C PRO A 591 -8.10 15.70 16.16
N ILE A 592 -7.20 16.14 15.28
CA ILE A 592 -6.47 15.29 14.34
C ILE A 592 -4.96 15.55 14.43
N ARG A 593 -4.18 14.48 14.27
CA ARG A 593 -2.75 14.52 14.02
C ARG A 593 -2.48 14.22 12.57
N ILE A 594 -1.70 15.05 11.91
CA ILE A 594 -1.28 14.86 10.52
C ILE A 594 0.20 14.54 10.51
N GLU A 595 0.55 13.40 9.94
CA GLU A 595 1.93 12.96 9.72
C GLU A 595 2.17 12.91 8.22
N ALA A 596 3.20 13.59 7.72
CA ALA A 596 3.67 13.45 6.35
C ALA A 596 5.09 12.90 6.39
N ARG A 597 5.42 11.99 5.47
CA ARG A 597 6.77 11.42 5.32
C ARG A 597 7.25 11.65 3.91
N ILE A 598 8.32 12.42 3.79
CA ILE A 598 9.06 12.55 2.53
C ILE A 598 10.19 11.52 2.60
N ASP A 599 10.26 10.61 1.63
CA ASP A 599 11.36 9.62 1.58
C ASP A 599 12.69 10.38 1.49
N GLN A 600 13.61 10.08 2.41
CA GLN A 600 14.88 10.80 2.55
C GLN A 600 15.76 10.70 1.28
N ARG A 601 15.55 9.66 0.45
CA ARG A 601 16.24 9.49 -0.83
C ARG A 601 15.76 10.49 -1.89
N VAL A 602 14.50 10.92 -1.80
CA VAL A 602 13.95 11.98 -2.66
C VAL A 602 14.62 13.32 -2.36
N MET A 603 14.83 13.64 -1.08
CA MET A 603 15.50 14.88 -0.63
C MET A 603 16.98 14.98 -1.07
N LEU A 604 17.67 13.84 -1.27
CA LEU A 604 19.07 13.83 -1.70
C LEU A 604 19.20 14.14 -3.21
N ILE A 605 18.31 13.59 -4.04
CA ILE A 605 18.28 13.83 -5.50
C ILE A 605 17.88 15.28 -5.81
N THR A 606 16.95 15.84 -5.04
CA THR A 606 16.55 17.25 -5.19
C THR A 606 17.72 18.20 -4.87
N GLN A 607 18.55 17.87 -3.88
CA GLN A 607 19.71 18.67 -3.49
C GLN A 607 20.85 18.66 -4.53
N GLU A 608 21.06 17.54 -5.24
CA GLU A 608 22.04 17.47 -6.33
C GLU A 608 21.61 18.31 -7.54
N SER A 609 20.33 18.29 -7.89
CA SER A 609 19.81 19.03 -9.07
C SER A 609 19.84 20.55 -8.86
N PHE A 610 19.63 21.02 -7.62
CA PHE A 610 19.77 22.44 -7.25
C PHE A 610 21.22 22.94 -7.28
N ARG A 611 22.22 22.05 -7.20
CA ARG A 611 23.65 22.41 -7.33
C ARG A 611 24.11 22.55 -8.77
N THR A 612 23.42 21.94 -9.73
CA THR A 612 23.80 21.97 -11.15
C THR A 612 23.15 23.13 -11.93
N GLU A 613 22.15 23.80 -11.33
CA GLU A 613 21.46 24.97 -11.90
C GLU A 613 21.96 26.33 -11.35
N GLN A 614 22.96 26.32 -10.45
CA GLN A 614 23.79 27.49 -10.08
C GLN A 614 25.15 27.40 -10.77
#